data_AF-A0A183U165-F1
#
_entry.id   AF-A0A183U165-F1
#
_cell.length_a   1.000
_cell.length_b   1.000
_cell.length_c   1.000
_cell.angle_alpha   90.00
_cell.angle_beta   90.00
_cell.angle_gamma   90.00
#
_symmetry.space_group_name_H-M   'P 1'
#
loop_
_entity.id
_entity.type
_entity.pdbx_description
1 polymer ?
#
loop_
_entity_poly.entity_id
_entity_poly.type
_entity_poly.pdbx_seq_one_letter_code
_entity_poly.pdbx_strand_id
1 'polypeptide(L)'
;MSVSDFGEYDAKQVKLITLKNLNGMRAELISYGATLKSLIVNDKRGIGRDVVLGFNDLNGYINDDSFFGSTVGRVCNRIGYASFELDGKKYFLPANNGKHHLHGGGCLSKRVWETHEIRKSATAQSVKFMTVSRDGEFGYPGDVRFEVSFRLNDRNQLNVLLEAFSLSDANTIVNLTVHPYFNLDPDVCSISYWIYWIIFGFFKAIEKTYTCTKMSTYI
;
A
#
# COMPACT_ATOMS: atom_id res chain seq x y z
N MET A 1 14.14 16.25 -5.12
CA MET A 1 12.68 16.18 -4.93
C MET A 1 11.96 16.96 -6.01
N SER A 2 10.89 16.42 -6.58
CA SER A 2 10.01 17.12 -7.53
C SER A 2 8.56 16.66 -7.34
N VAL A 3 7.61 17.52 -7.70
CA VAL A 3 6.17 17.23 -7.70
C VAL A 3 5.63 17.65 -9.07
N SER A 4 4.86 16.78 -9.70
CA SER A 4 4.19 17.04 -10.98
C SER A 4 2.79 16.42 -11.00
N ASP A 5 2.01 16.71 -12.03
CA ASP A 5 0.74 16.05 -12.27
C ASP A 5 0.94 14.69 -12.94
N PHE A 6 0.12 13.70 -12.55
CA PHE A 6 0.15 12.34 -13.10
C PHE A 6 -1.14 11.96 -13.83
N GLY A 7 -2.24 12.66 -13.53
CA GLY A 7 -3.56 12.44 -14.12
C GLY A 7 -4.65 12.97 -13.20
N GLU A 8 -5.91 12.68 -13.53
CA GLU A 8 -7.08 13.06 -12.74
C GLU A 8 -7.95 11.84 -12.48
N TYR A 9 -8.52 11.74 -11.29
CA TYR A 9 -9.48 10.69 -10.91
C TYR A 9 -10.56 11.30 -10.02
N ASP A 10 -11.84 11.08 -10.35
CA ASP A 10 -13.00 11.64 -9.64
C ASP A 10 -12.88 13.16 -9.37
N ALA A 11 -12.53 13.93 -10.41
CA ALA A 11 -12.29 15.38 -10.35
C ALA A 11 -11.18 15.81 -9.35
N LYS A 12 -10.32 14.87 -8.93
CA LYS A 12 -9.17 15.15 -8.08
C LYS A 12 -7.87 14.94 -8.85
N GLN A 13 -6.99 15.93 -8.76
CA GLN A 13 -5.66 15.85 -9.35
C GLN A 13 -4.82 14.78 -8.65
N VAL A 14 -4.28 13.84 -9.42
CA VAL A 14 -3.26 12.89 -8.95
C VAL A 14 -1.88 13.50 -9.16
N LYS A 15 -1.07 13.51 -8.09
CA LYS A 15 0.29 14.04 -8.09
C LYS A 15 1.30 12.91 -8.18
N LEU A 16 2.38 13.13 -8.91
CA LEU A 16 3.61 12.33 -8.91
C LEU A 16 4.67 13.05 -8.08
N ILE A 17 5.17 12.41 -7.05
CA ILE A 17 6.21 12.90 -6.15
C ILE A 17 7.45 12.05 -6.36
N THR A 18 8.58 12.68 -6.69
CA THR A 18 9.87 11.98 -6.84
C THR A 18 10.81 12.35 -5.70
N LEU A 19 11.19 11.36 -4.90
CA LEU A 19 12.27 11.44 -3.91
C LEU A 19 13.57 10.98 -4.56
N LYS A 20 14.68 11.68 -4.30
CA LYS A 20 16.02 11.33 -4.79
C LYS A 20 17.05 11.55 -3.68
N ASN A 21 17.97 10.62 -3.51
CA ASN A 21 19.08 10.75 -2.57
C ASN A 21 20.39 11.08 -3.30
N LEU A 22 21.47 11.30 -2.53
CA LEU A 22 22.78 11.66 -3.09
C LEU A 22 23.49 10.52 -3.82
N ASN A 23 23.09 9.26 -3.59
CA ASN A 23 23.71 8.09 -4.21
C ASN A 23 23.01 7.63 -5.51
N GLY A 24 22.05 8.42 -6.00
CA GLY A 24 21.31 8.13 -7.23
C GLY A 24 20.10 7.22 -7.06
N MET A 25 19.77 6.76 -5.84
CA MET A 25 18.51 6.05 -5.58
C MET A 25 17.34 7.03 -5.69
N ARG A 26 16.25 6.58 -6.32
CA ARG A 26 15.05 7.38 -6.57
C ARG A 26 13.79 6.57 -6.29
N ALA A 27 12.84 7.19 -5.61
CA ALA A 27 11.50 6.64 -5.43
C ALA A 27 10.46 7.58 -6.05
N GLU A 28 9.54 7.02 -6.84
CA GLU A 28 8.39 7.75 -7.36
C GLU A 28 7.11 7.29 -6.69
N LEU A 29 6.31 8.25 -6.25
CA LEU A 29 5.10 8.00 -5.52
C LEU A 29 3.95 8.76 -6.16
N ILE A 30 2.79 8.13 -6.27
CA ILE A 30 1.58 8.80 -6.75
C ILE A 30 0.56 8.92 -5.63
N SER A 31 -0.17 10.04 -5.61
CA SER A 31 -1.18 10.28 -4.58
C SER A 31 -2.40 9.36 -4.69
N TYR A 32 -2.63 8.73 -5.86
CA TYR A 32 -3.63 7.67 -6.00
C TYR A 32 -3.17 6.41 -5.25
N GLY A 33 -3.94 6.00 -4.25
CA GLY A 33 -3.63 4.86 -3.38
C GLY A 33 -2.38 5.03 -2.51
N ALA A 34 -1.81 6.25 -2.42
CA ALA A 34 -0.49 6.50 -1.82
C ALA A 34 0.54 5.45 -2.28
N THR A 35 0.68 5.33 -3.60
CA THR A 35 1.30 4.19 -4.28
C THR A 35 2.78 4.43 -4.53
N LEU A 36 3.63 3.44 -4.22
CA LEU A 36 5.01 3.38 -4.71
C LEU A 36 5.01 2.93 -6.17
N LYS A 37 5.15 3.88 -7.09
CA LYS A 37 5.11 3.64 -8.53
C LYS A 37 6.42 3.07 -9.08
N SER A 38 7.55 3.58 -8.60
CA SER A 38 8.89 3.23 -9.10
C SER A 38 9.91 3.33 -7.98
N LEU A 39 10.91 2.44 -8.02
CA LEU A 39 12.04 2.42 -7.10
C LEU A 39 13.30 2.11 -7.90
N ILE A 40 14.02 3.16 -8.26
CA ILE A 40 15.25 3.02 -9.04
C ILE A 40 16.43 2.86 -8.09
N VAL A 41 17.14 1.75 -8.24
CA VAL A 41 18.34 1.39 -7.48
C VAL A 41 19.49 1.16 -8.44
N ASN A 42 20.68 1.66 -8.10
CA ASN A 42 21.88 1.43 -8.91
C ASN A 42 22.43 0.03 -8.67
N ASP A 43 22.72 -0.70 -9.75
CA ASP A 43 23.43 -1.97 -9.69
C ASP A 43 24.93 -1.79 -9.38
N LYS A 44 25.69 -2.89 -9.34
CA LYS A 44 27.13 -2.87 -9.08
C LYS A 44 27.95 -2.10 -10.14
N ARG A 45 27.39 -1.85 -11.32
CA ARG A 45 27.99 -1.09 -12.42
C ARG A 45 27.56 0.39 -12.40
N GLY A 46 26.73 0.79 -11.43
CA GLY A 46 26.17 2.14 -11.33
C GLY A 46 24.98 2.39 -12.26
N ILE A 47 24.42 1.34 -12.88
CA ILE A 47 23.26 1.47 -13.77
C ILE A 47 21.98 1.43 -12.94
N GLY A 48 21.17 2.48 -13.05
CA GLY A 48 19.87 2.56 -12.37
C GLY A 48 18.86 1.59 -12.98
N ARG A 49 18.24 0.74 -12.16
CA ARG A 49 17.19 -0.19 -12.53
C ARG A 49 15.95 0.06 -11.68
N ASP A 50 14.79 0.12 -12.30
CA ASP A 50 13.53 0.12 -11.56
C ASP A 50 13.26 -1.29 -11.06
N VAL A 51 13.18 -1.44 -9.74
CA VAL A 51 13.06 -2.74 -9.09
C VAL A 51 11.66 -3.05 -8.56
N VAL A 52 10.67 -2.21 -8.87
CA VAL A 52 9.26 -2.48 -8.55
C VAL A 52 8.41 -2.52 -9.81
N LEU A 53 7.42 -3.42 -9.82
CA LEU A 53 6.41 -3.46 -10.87
C LEU A 53 5.39 -2.34 -10.69
N GLY A 54 4.94 -1.78 -11.81
CA GLY A 54 3.96 -0.70 -11.84
C GLY A 54 3.55 -0.36 -13.26
N PHE A 55 2.84 0.76 -13.42
CA PHE A 55 2.34 1.23 -14.71
C PHE A 55 2.94 2.60 -15.07
N ASN A 56 2.93 2.89 -16.37
CA ASN A 56 3.43 4.16 -16.89
C ASN A 56 2.44 5.32 -16.67
N ASP A 57 1.14 5.03 -16.61
CA ASP A 57 0.07 6.01 -16.51
C ASP A 57 -0.95 5.66 -15.42
N LEU A 58 -1.82 6.63 -15.12
CA LEU A 58 -2.85 6.49 -14.10
C LEU A 58 -3.91 5.44 -14.47
N ASN A 59 -4.23 5.27 -15.76
CA ASN A 59 -5.25 4.31 -16.19
C ASN A 59 -4.82 2.87 -15.86
N GLY A 60 -3.53 2.55 -15.95
CA GLY A 60 -3.00 1.28 -15.48
C GLY A 60 -3.35 1.02 -14.01
N TYR A 61 -3.15 2.00 -13.13
CA TYR A 61 -3.46 1.88 -11.70
C TYR A 61 -4.96 1.84 -11.39
N ILE A 62 -5.80 2.55 -12.15
CA ILE A 62 -7.26 2.51 -11.98
C ILE A 62 -7.81 1.10 -12.29
N ASN A 63 -7.29 0.49 -13.35
CA ASN A 63 -7.70 -0.84 -13.80
C ASN A 63 -6.91 -1.98 -13.13
N ASP A 64 -6.08 -1.67 -12.13
CA ASP A 64 -5.26 -2.66 -11.46
C ASP A 64 -6.06 -3.45 -10.42
N ASP A 65 -5.95 -4.76 -10.51
CA ASP A 65 -6.48 -5.73 -9.54
C ASP A 65 -5.37 -6.44 -8.74
N SER A 66 -4.09 -6.15 -9.05
CA SER A 66 -2.91 -6.71 -8.38
C SER A 66 -2.38 -5.83 -7.25
N PHE A 67 -2.88 -4.59 -7.12
CA PHE A 67 -2.51 -3.60 -6.11
C PHE A 67 -1.05 -3.15 -6.17
N PHE A 68 -0.45 -3.08 -7.36
CA PHE A 68 0.97 -2.77 -7.56
C PHE A 68 1.41 -1.51 -6.80
N GLY A 69 2.17 -1.72 -5.73
CA GLY A 69 2.77 -0.65 -4.93
C GLY A 69 1.81 0.15 -4.05
N SER A 70 0.50 -0.08 -4.13
CA SER A 70 -0.51 0.71 -3.43
C SER A 70 -0.53 0.45 -1.92
N THR A 71 -1.01 1.44 -1.17
CA THR A 71 -1.39 1.26 0.23
C THR A 71 -2.72 0.52 0.31
N VAL A 72 -2.75 -0.55 1.11
CA VAL A 72 -3.90 -1.46 1.20
C VAL A 72 -4.47 -1.48 2.63
N GLY A 73 -5.79 -1.32 2.71
CA GLY A 73 -6.61 -1.37 3.93
C GLY A 73 -8.08 -1.02 3.61
N ARG A 74 -9.00 -0.89 4.59
CA ARG A 74 -8.80 -0.89 6.05
C ARG A 74 -8.25 -2.19 6.61
N VAL A 75 -8.55 -3.33 5.99
CA VAL A 75 -7.96 -4.62 6.32
C VAL A 75 -7.34 -5.23 5.07
N CYS A 76 -6.03 -5.39 5.07
CA CYS A 76 -5.31 -6.10 4.03
C CYS A 76 -5.57 -7.61 4.13
N ASN A 77 -5.40 -8.32 3.01
CA ASN A 77 -5.74 -9.73 2.85
C ASN A 77 -7.25 -10.00 3.01
N ARG A 78 -7.64 -11.23 3.36
CA ARG A 78 -9.02 -11.72 3.28
C ARG A 78 -9.75 -11.67 4.62
N ILE A 79 -11.02 -11.26 4.57
CA ILE A 79 -12.03 -11.51 5.59
C ILE A 79 -13.00 -12.58 5.06
N GLY A 80 -13.10 -13.67 5.83
CA GLY A 80 -13.94 -14.82 5.52
C GLY A 80 -15.42 -14.42 5.35
N TYR A 81 -16.10 -15.00 4.36
CA TYR A 81 -17.54 -14.76 4.12
C TYR A 81 -17.96 -13.27 4.07
N ALA A 82 -17.04 -12.40 3.67
CA ALA A 82 -17.21 -10.94 3.58
C ALA A 82 -17.95 -10.34 4.79
N SER A 83 -17.67 -10.86 5.99
CA SER A 83 -18.28 -10.37 7.22
C SER A 83 -17.41 -10.66 8.43
N PHE A 84 -17.60 -9.88 9.48
CA PHE A 84 -16.96 -10.08 10.77
C PHE A 84 -17.91 -9.65 11.88
N GLU A 85 -17.59 -10.05 13.11
CA GLU A 85 -18.30 -9.62 14.31
C GLU A 85 -17.37 -8.74 15.15
N LEU A 86 -17.91 -7.65 15.68
CA LEU A 86 -17.23 -6.72 16.58
C LEU A 86 -18.25 -6.24 17.59
N ASP A 87 -17.91 -6.33 18.88
CA ASP A 87 -18.78 -5.95 20.01
C ASP A 87 -20.19 -6.58 19.93
N GLY A 88 -20.26 -7.85 19.52
CA GLY A 88 -21.52 -8.60 19.37
C GLY A 88 -22.39 -8.19 18.18
N LYS A 89 -21.93 -7.26 17.34
CA LYS A 89 -22.60 -6.83 16.11
C LYS A 89 -21.91 -7.42 14.89
N LYS A 90 -22.71 -7.99 13.99
CA LYS A 90 -22.23 -8.47 12.69
C LYS A 90 -22.18 -7.34 11.66
N TYR A 91 -21.04 -7.22 11.00
CA TYR A 91 -20.78 -6.28 9.92
C TYR A 91 -20.62 -7.05 8.60
N PHE A 92 -21.23 -6.54 7.54
CA PHE A 92 -21.13 -7.08 6.19
C PHE A 92 -20.28 -6.16 5.33
N LEU A 93 -19.41 -6.77 4.54
CA LEU A 93 -18.46 -6.11 3.64
C LEU A 93 -18.75 -6.52 2.20
N PRO A 94 -18.30 -5.76 1.19
CA PRO A 94 -18.40 -6.18 -0.20
C PRO A 94 -17.64 -7.48 -0.45
N ALA A 95 -18.30 -8.47 -1.05
CA ALA A 95 -17.67 -9.73 -1.46
C ALA A 95 -16.94 -9.56 -2.81
N ASN A 96 -15.76 -8.95 -2.78
CA ASN A 96 -14.96 -8.63 -3.97
C ASN A 96 -13.95 -9.73 -4.35
N ASN A 97 -13.92 -10.86 -3.63
CA ASN A 97 -13.10 -12.02 -3.99
C ASN A 97 -13.87 -13.32 -3.72
N GLY A 98 -14.74 -13.69 -4.67
CA GLY A 98 -15.67 -14.81 -4.49
C GLY A 98 -16.60 -14.55 -3.32
N LYS A 99 -16.65 -15.46 -2.34
CA LYS A 99 -17.42 -15.27 -1.10
C LYS A 99 -16.71 -14.42 -0.04
N HIS A 100 -15.49 -13.94 -0.32
CA HIS A 100 -14.63 -13.25 0.64
C HIS A 100 -14.52 -11.77 0.34
N HIS A 101 -14.17 -11.01 1.37
CA HIS A 101 -13.74 -9.63 1.22
C HIS A 101 -12.21 -9.60 1.19
N LEU A 102 -11.61 -8.89 0.24
CA LEU A 102 -10.17 -8.85 0.01
C LEU A 102 -9.68 -7.41 -0.04
N HIS A 103 -8.59 -7.13 0.68
CA HIS A 103 -7.83 -5.89 0.58
C HIS A 103 -8.69 -4.63 0.80
N GLY A 104 -9.59 -4.69 1.79
CA GLY A 104 -10.49 -3.59 2.15
C GLY A 104 -11.47 -3.21 1.04
N GLY A 105 -11.66 -4.05 0.02
CA GLY A 105 -12.51 -3.74 -1.13
C GLY A 105 -11.89 -2.70 -2.08
N GLY A 106 -10.61 -2.37 -1.90
CA GLY A 106 -9.99 -1.22 -2.57
C GLY A 106 -10.28 0.12 -1.88
N CYS A 107 -10.85 0.10 -0.67
CA CYS A 107 -11.13 1.31 0.11
C CYS A 107 -9.91 2.23 0.10
N LEU A 108 -8.76 1.80 0.58
CA LEU A 108 -7.58 2.68 0.63
C LEU A 108 -6.78 2.77 -0.68
N SER A 109 -6.75 1.73 -1.50
CA SER A 109 -5.90 1.67 -2.69
C SER A 109 -6.50 2.36 -3.92
N LYS A 110 -7.83 2.44 -4.03
CA LYS A 110 -8.54 3.00 -5.20
C LYS A 110 -9.14 4.39 -4.91
N ARG A 111 -8.33 5.31 -4.37
CA ARG A 111 -8.72 6.72 -4.14
C ARG A 111 -7.54 7.66 -4.25
N VAL A 112 -7.80 8.95 -4.50
CA VAL A 112 -6.79 10.01 -4.38
C VAL A 112 -6.62 10.40 -2.91
N TRP A 113 -5.40 10.28 -2.40
CA TRP A 113 -5.00 10.75 -1.08
C TRP A 113 -4.52 12.21 -1.14
N GLU A 114 -4.69 12.94 -0.04
CA GLU A 114 -4.08 14.25 0.13
C GLU A 114 -2.56 14.08 0.24
N THR A 115 -1.81 14.93 -0.45
CA THR A 115 -0.37 15.08 -0.18
C THR A 115 -0.21 16.00 1.03
N HIS A 116 -0.28 15.39 2.21
CA HIS A 116 -0.39 16.11 3.48
C HIS A 116 0.88 16.86 3.85
N GLU A 117 2.04 16.27 3.58
CA GLU A 117 3.31 16.88 3.91
C GLU A 117 4.45 16.42 2.99
N ILE A 118 5.34 17.34 2.65
CA ILE A 118 6.59 17.04 1.95
C ILE A 118 7.74 17.70 2.73
N ARG A 119 8.76 16.91 3.08
CA ARG A 119 9.94 17.40 3.80
C ARG A 119 11.23 17.08 3.05
N LYS A 120 12.20 17.98 3.17
CA LYS A 120 13.59 17.77 2.77
C LYS A 120 14.50 18.23 3.90
N SER A 121 15.41 17.35 4.31
CA SER A 121 16.52 17.68 5.20
C SER A 121 17.84 17.58 4.43
N ALA A 122 18.96 17.80 5.13
CA ALA A 122 20.30 17.60 4.57
C ALA A 122 20.56 16.16 4.11
N THR A 123 19.87 15.16 4.70
CA THR A 123 20.19 13.73 4.50
C THR A 123 19.02 12.86 4.08
N ALA A 124 17.83 13.46 3.89
CA ALA A 124 16.63 12.72 3.52
C ALA A 124 15.56 13.59 2.84
N GLN A 125 14.69 12.92 2.08
CA GLN A 125 13.46 13.47 1.53
C GLN A 125 12.29 12.57 1.95
N SER A 126 11.13 13.16 2.23
CA SER A 126 9.94 12.38 2.55
C SER A 126 8.67 13.04 2.04
N VAL A 127 7.67 12.20 1.78
CA VAL A 127 6.29 12.60 1.53
C VAL A 127 5.38 11.81 2.47
N LYS A 128 4.38 12.49 3.03
CA LYS A 128 3.29 11.90 3.80
C LYS A 128 1.99 12.13 3.04
N PHE A 129 1.26 11.05 2.83
CA PHE A 129 -0.09 11.06 2.29
C PHE A 129 -1.09 10.87 3.42
N MET A 130 -2.27 11.47 3.29
CA MET A 130 -3.36 11.32 4.25
C MET A 130 -4.69 11.06 3.53
N THR A 131 -5.53 10.22 4.12
CA THR A 131 -6.95 10.10 3.75
C THR A 131 -7.78 9.82 5.00
N VAL A 132 -9.06 10.13 4.93
CA VAL A 132 -10.04 9.69 5.93
C VAL A 132 -10.92 8.61 5.30
N SER A 133 -11.22 7.58 6.08
CA SER A 133 -12.28 6.63 5.79
C SER A 133 -13.40 6.79 6.80
N ARG A 134 -14.64 6.96 6.31
CA ARG A 134 -15.80 7.34 7.14
C ARG A 134 -16.59 6.13 7.65
N ASP A 135 -17.33 6.29 8.72
CA ASP A 135 -18.23 5.26 9.25
C ASP A 135 -19.13 4.68 8.14
N GLY A 136 -19.24 3.36 8.12
CA GLY A 136 -20.00 2.60 7.11
C GLY A 136 -19.31 2.46 5.75
N GLU A 137 -18.18 3.13 5.51
CA GLU A 137 -17.48 3.04 4.24
C GLU A 137 -16.97 1.61 3.99
N PHE A 138 -17.38 1.02 2.87
CA PHE A 138 -17.18 -0.40 2.56
C PHE A 138 -17.70 -1.35 3.66
N GLY A 139 -18.61 -0.89 4.53
CA GLY A 139 -19.20 -1.67 5.63
C GLY A 139 -18.39 -1.67 6.93
N TYR A 140 -17.28 -0.91 7.00
CA TYR A 140 -16.48 -0.80 8.22
C TYR A 140 -17.02 0.28 9.17
N PRO A 141 -17.15 0.01 10.48
CA PRO A 141 -17.55 1.02 11.45
C PRO A 141 -16.44 2.04 11.73
N GLY A 142 -16.84 3.24 12.18
CA GLY A 142 -15.95 4.28 12.70
C GLY A 142 -15.23 5.11 11.65
N ASP A 143 -15.00 6.38 11.99
CA ASP A 143 -14.17 7.30 11.22
C ASP A 143 -12.69 7.05 11.57
N VAL A 144 -11.86 6.83 10.55
CA VAL A 144 -10.41 6.60 10.72
C VAL A 144 -9.64 7.48 9.76
N ARG A 145 -8.65 8.22 10.27
CA ARG A 145 -7.63 8.88 9.46
C ARG A 145 -6.46 7.93 9.26
N PHE A 146 -6.07 7.73 8.01
CA PHE A 146 -4.89 6.96 7.64
C PHE A 146 -3.81 7.89 7.11
N GLU A 147 -2.58 7.64 7.53
CA GLU A 147 -1.40 8.35 7.05
C GLU A 147 -0.35 7.35 6.59
N VAL A 148 0.29 7.63 5.46
CA VAL A 148 1.43 6.85 4.96
C VAL A 148 2.57 7.80 4.66
N SER A 149 3.72 7.57 5.30
CA SER A 149 4.93 8.34 5.05
C SER A 149 5.98 7.48 4.36
N PHE A 150 6.52 7.99 3.26
CA PHE A 150 7.67 7.44 2.57
C PHE A 150 8.86 8.35 2.75
N ARG A 151 9.96 7.82 3.27
CA ARG A 151 11.18 8.57 3.55
C ARG A 151 12.39 7.90 2.93
N LEU A 152 13.01 8.58 1.97
CA LEU A 152 14.25 8.15 1.32
C LEU A 152 15.44 8.91 1.93
N ASN A 153 16.46 8.19 2.36
CA ASN A 153 17.68 8.78 2.92
C ASN A 153 18.94 8.48 2.10
N ASP A 154 20.04 9.16 2.41
CA ASP A 154 21.34 9.00 1.72
C ASP A 154 22.09 7.70 2.07
N ARG A 155 21.46 6.77 2.80
CA ARG A 155 21.95 5.40 3.01
C ARG A 155 21.24 4.38 2.12
N ASN A 156 20.55 4.82 1.07
CA ASN A 156 19.72 3.98 0.19
C ASN A 156 18.61 3.23 0.92
N GLN A 157 18.00 3.85 1.94
CA GLN A 157 16.87 3.28 2.66
C GLN A 157 15.60 4.04 2.32
N LEU A 158 14.59 3.32 1.84
CA LEU A 158 13.22 3.79 1.74
C LEU A 158 12.42 3.26 2.93
N ASN A 159 12.20 4.10 3.93
CA ASN A 159 11.37 3.78 5.08
C ASN A 159 9.90 4.09 4.77
N VAL A 160 9.01 3.17 5.14
CA VAL A 160 7.56 3.34 5.05
C VAL A 160 6.99 3.29 6.47
N LEU A 161 6.22 4.30 6.85
CA LEU A 161 5.49 4.36 8.10
C LEU A 161 3.99 4.42 7.79
N LEU A 162 3.22 3.49 8.36
CA LEU A 162 1.78 3.36 8.22
C LEU A 162 1.14 3.68 9.56
N GLU A 163 0.22 4.65 9.58
CA GLU A 163 -0.43 5.11 10.80
C GLU A 163 -1.95 5.14 10.59
N ALA A 164 -2.68 4.78 11.64
CA ALA A 164 -4.13 4.88 11.70
C ALA A 164 -4.52 5.59 12.99
N PHE A 165 -5.38 6.59 12.88
CA PHE A 165 -5.86 7.39 14.00
C PHE A 165 -7.37 7.31 14.02
N SER A 166 -7.93 6.85 15.15
CA SER A 166 -9.38 6.93 15.33
C SER A 166 -9.80 8.39 15.38
N LEU A 167 -10.87 8.73 14.67
CA LEU A 167 -11.51 10.05 14.72
C LEU A 167 -12.89 9.99 15.40
N SER A 168 -13.25 8.83 15.95
CA SER A 168 -14.52 8.59 16.62
C SER A 168 -14.34 7.60 17.78
N ASP A 169 -15.37 7.48 18.63
CA ASP A 169 -15.37 6.50 19.72
C ASP A 169 -15.83 5.10 19.28
N ALA A 170 -16.10 4.89 17.99
CA ALA A 170 -16.50 3.60 17.46
C ALA A 170 -15.29 2.67 17.26
N ASN A 171 -15.36 1.47 17.82
CA ASN A 171 -14.38 0.42 17.56
C ASN A 171 -14.41 0.00 16.08
N THR A 172 -13.23 -0.36 15.54
CA THR A 172 -13.08 -0.84 14.18
C THR A 172 -11.87 -1.75 14.03
N ILE A 173 -11.80 -2.46 12.89
CA ILE A 173 -10.68 -3.33 12.55
C ILE A 173 -9.75 -2.65 11.53
N VAL A 174 -8.45 -2.71 11.80
CA VAL A 174 -7.41 -2.13 10.94
C VAL A 174 -6.26 -3.12 10.77
N ASN A 175 -5.84 -3.32 9.53
CA ASN A 175 -4.62 -4.03 9.15
C ASN A 175 -4.10 -3.44 7.85
N LEU A 176 -2.94 -2.77 7.91
CA LEU A 176 -2.40 -1.98 6.80
C LEU A 176 -1.15 -2.63 6.22
N THR A 177 -0.95 -2.43 4.92
CA THR A 177 0.32 -2.74 4.26
C THR A 177 0.51 -1.85 3.03
N VAL A 178 1.71 -1.86 2.47
CA VAL A 178 1.96 -1.44 1.08
C VAL A 178 2.23 -2.69 0.26
N HIS A 179 1.85 -2.69 -1.02
CA HIS A 179 1.86 -3.91 -1.83
C HIS A 179 2.82 -3.86 -3.05
N PRO A 180 4.10 -3.45 -2.88
CA PRO A 180 5.07 -3.48 -3.97
C PRO A 180 5.43 -4.92 -4.37
N TYR A 181 5.61 -5.13 -5.66
CA TYR A 181 6.15 -6.38 -6.21
C TYR A 181 7.56 -6.08 -6.70
N PHE A 182 8.55 -6.78 -6.16
CA PHE A 182 9.94 -6.50 -6.47
C PHE A 182 10.48 -7.39 -7.58
N ASN A 183 11.18 -6.79 -8.54
CA ASN A 183 12.04 -7.45 -9.51
C ASN A 183 13.42 -6.74 -9.58
N LEU A 184 14.42 -7.25 -8.85
CA LEU A 184 15.80 -6.75 -8.76
C LEU A 184 16.58 -6.94 -10.06
N ASP A 185 16.08 -7.77 -10.99
CA ASP A 185 16.61 -7.93 -12.34
C ASP A 185 15.46 -7.72 -13.34
N PRO A 186 15.15 -6.47 -13.73
CA PRO A 186 14.02 -6.18 -14.61
C PRO A 186 14.21 -6.73 -16.03
N ASP A 187 15.41 -7.18 -16.40
CA ASP A 187 15.70 -7.75 -17.72
C ASP A 187 15.18 -9.20 -17.83
N VAL A 188 14.64 -9.77 -16.74
CA VAL A 188 14.13 -11.14 -16.71
C VAL A 188 12.69 -11.22 -16.17
N CYS A 189 11.89 -12.12 -16.75
CA CYS A 189 10.45 -12.25 -16.44
C CYS A 189 10.13 -13.18 -15.25
N SER A 190 11.13 -13.77 -14.60
CA SER A 190 10.94 -14.71 -13.50
C SER A 190 11.77 -14.33 -12.27
N ILE A 191 11.30 -14.72 -11.10
CA ILE A 191 12.04 -14.59 -9.85
C ILE A 191 12.44 -15.96 -9.28
N SER A 192 12.28 -17.04 -10.05
CA SER A 192 12.48 -18.43 -9.59
C SER A 192 13.92 -18.77 -9.17
N TYR A 193 14.91 -18.03 -9.67
CA TYR A 193 16.33 -18.19 -9.34
C TYR A 193 16.79 -17.25 -8.21
N TRP A 194 15.87 -16.51 -7.60
CA TRP A 194 16.22 -15.63 -6.51
C TRP A 194 16.37 -16.38 -5.20
N ILE A 195 17.26 -15.87 -4.37
CA ILE A 195 17.51 -16.40 -3.03
C ILE A 195 16.63 -15.64 -2.04
N TYR A 196 15.75 -16.37 -1.36
CA TYR A 196 14.88 -15.83 -0.32
C TYR A 196 15.32 -16.38 1.04
N TRP A 197 15.59 -15.47 1.97
CA TRP A 197 15.75 -15.79 3.39
C TRP A 197 14.58 -15.18 4.14
N ILE A 198 13.62 -16.01 4.55
CA ILE A 198 12.48 -15.57 5.36
C ILE A 198 12.64 -16.18 6.74
N ILE A 199 12.85 -15.35 7.75
CA ILE A 199 12.98 -15.78 9.14
C ILE A 199 11.59 -15.70 9.77
N PHE A 200 10.96 -16.84 10.03
CA PHE A 200 9.66 -16.94 10.68
C PHE A 200 9.62 -18.17 11.60
N GLY A 201 8.86 -18.08 12.70
CA GLY A 201 8.65 -19.23 13.60
C GLY A 201 7.50 -20.15 13.17
N PHE A 202 6.51 -19.62 12.45
CA PHE A 202 5.32 -20.36 12.02
C PHE A 202 4.78 -19.82 10.68
N PHE A 203 4.11 -20.67 9.92
CA PHE A 203 3.32 -20.27 8.73
C PHE A 203 1.86 -20.69 8.92
N LYS A 204 0.93 -19.96 8.30
CA LYS A 204 -0.49 -20.27 8.37
C LYS A 204 -0.91 -21.01 7.10
N ALA A 205 -1.24 -22.30 7.22
CA ALA A 205 -1.87 -23.02 6.13
C ALA A 205 -3.27 -22.42 5.85
N ILE A 206 -3.60 -22.28 4.57
CA ILE A 206 -4.86 -21.70 4.08
C ILE A 206 -5.61 -22.72 3.24
N GLU A 207 -6.94 -22.62 3.25
CA GLU A 207 -7.79 -23.44 2.38
C GLU A 207 -7.62 -23.04 0.91
N LYS A 208 -8.21 -23.82 -0.02
CA LYS A 208 -8.23 -23.48 -1.46
C LYS A 208 -8.84 -22.11 -1.76
N THR A 209 -9.65 -21.55 -0.85
CA THR A 209 -10.21 -20.20 -0.94
C THR A 209 -9.32 -19.12 -0.33
N TYR A 210 -8.09 -19.48 0.04
CA TYR A 210 -7.07 -18.60 0.61
C TYR A 210 -7.46 -17.93 1.94
N THR A 211 -8.42 -18.49 2.66
CA THR A 211 -8.78 -18.08 4.03
C THR A 211 -8.20 -19.05 5.05
N CYS A 212 -7.90 -18.53 6.24
CA CYS A 212 -7.48 -19.39 7.34
C CYS A 212 -8.69 -20.01 8.05
N THR A 213 -8.56 -21.28 8.41
CA THR A 213 -9.55 -22.08 9.15
C THR A 213 -9.81 -21.59 10.58
N LYS A 214 -8.90 -20.83 11.21
CA LYS A 214 -9.08 -20.22 12.54
C LYS A 214 -8.35 -18.88 12.65
N MET A 215 -9.07 -17.79 12.94
CA MET A 215 -8.45 -16.61 13.55
C MET A 215 -8.25 -16.92 15.03
N SER A 216 -7.03 -17.30 15.43
CA SER A 216 -6.66 -17.23 16.85
C SER A 216 -6.59 -15.75 17.21
N THR A 217 -7.56 -15.26 17.96
CA THR A 217 -7.47 -13.98 18.66
C THR A 217 -6.37 -14.11 19.71
N TYR A 218 -5.14 -13.78 19.33
CA TYR A 218 -4.18 -13.28 20.29
C TYR A 218 -4.34 -11.76 20.27
N ILE A 219 -5.09 -11.27 21.26
CA ILE A 219 -5.03 -9.87 21.70
C ILE A 219 -3.79 -9.76 22.58
#